data_AF-A0A108UAH3-F1
#
_entry.id   AF-A0A108UAH3-F1
#
_cell.length_a   1.000
_cell.length_b   1.000
_cell.length_c   1.000
_cell.angle_alpha   90.00
_cell.angle_beta   90.00
_cell.angle_gamma   90.00
#
_symmetry.space_group_name_H-M   'P 1'
#
loop_
_entity.id
_entity.type
_entity.pdbx_description
1 polymer ?
#
loop_
_entity_poly.entity_id
_entity_poly.type
_entity_poly.pdbx_seq_one_letter_code
_entity_poly.pdbx_strand_id
1 'polypeptide(L)'
;MPSSQDYAALSQDAYNDRRADPTVSVPINGVDYRVLATANNRENGYQGTIYQRVDSGEIIVAHRGTEPTNGVGEFIRDVIRTDGGMVVNGVNNQAPDAIALTQRAIDIAREQGERTGRPQPPVAVTGHSLGGTLAQISAHRFQAEGVHGETFNAYGAAGLNMGIPAGDNNRMINHVRASDTVSSASPQYGQTRVYATQEDVDALRDAGYANNRRQSFWPDFIGGDLRNPVGVVASRGLAAHDIAPFAGGPGTPPLMTRANEDRAQQFDPMIDKFRGDIGAARAGITGASQNVQDGIRRVREGWNDLFSHNGHVQGAPLVSDSPLLGQTYAAIDRGGPALAGLDHRAVASLTATAGAQGLHEIHHVARGNNGTLFAVQGQSPNDPAALRASVDLETQRQPLAVSSQQSVQQAEQAQRNNGAQQEAVEQTRRNPSMV
;
A
#
# COMPACT_ATOMS: atom_id res chain seq x y z
N MET A 1 -5.56 -31.09 9.90
CA MET A 1 -5.87 -29.68 9.59
C MET A 1 -4.55 -28.95 9.41
N PRO A 2 -4.27 -28.40 8.21
CA PRO A 2 -3.21 -27.43 7.98
C PRO A 2 -3.23 -26.31 9.00
N SER A 3 -2.04 -25.82 9.36
CA SER A 3 -1.89 -24.59 10.12
C SER A 3 -2.13 -23.38 9.21
N SER A 4 -2.38 -22.19 9.78
CA SER A 4 -2.44 -20.95 9.00
C SER A 4 -1.15 -20.66 8.23
N GLN A 5 0.01 -21.08 8.77
CA GLN A 5 1.29 -20.98 8.06
C GLN A 5 1.36 -21.92 6.86
N ASP A 6 0.76 -23.11 6.94
CA ASP A 6 0.67 -24.03 5.80
C ASP A 6 -0.16 -23.42 4.66
N TYR A 7 -1.31 -22.81 4.97
CA TYR A 7 -2.12 -22.11 3.98
C TYR A 7 -1.38 -20.92 3.35
N ALA A 8 -0.63 -20.15 4.15
CA ALA A 8 0.19 -19.04 3.66
C ALA A 8 1.31 -19.53 2.75
N ALA A 9 1.99 -20.61 3.13
CA ALA A 9 3.06 -21.21 2.34
C ALA A 9 2.53 -21.78 1.02
N LEU A 10 1.36 -22.41 1.00
CA LEU A 10 0.70 -22.88 -0.24
C LEU A 10 0.25 -21.70 -1.13
N SER A 11 -0.24 -20.61 -0.53
CA SER A 11 -0.57 -19.38 -1.25
C SER A 11 0.66 -18.73 -1.89
N GLN A 12 1.79 -18.73 -1.19
CA GLN A 12 3.08 -18.29 -1.74
C GLN A 12 3.59 -19.25 -2.82
N ASP A 13 3.47 -20.55 -2.60
CA ASP A 13 3.92 -21.57 -3.55
C ASP A 13 3.13 -21.57 -4.86
N ALA A 14 1.87 -21.12 -4.84
CA ALA A 14 1.04 -20.99 -6.03
C ALA A 14 1.58 -20.00 -7.09
N TYR A 15 2.58 -19.19 -6.75
CA TYR A 15 3.31 -18.34 -7.70
C TYR A 15 4.43 -19.10 -8.43
N ASN A 16 4.81 -20.29 -7.96
CA ASN A 16 5.76 -21.16 -8.66
C ASN A 16 5.03 -21.98 -9.73
N ASP A 17 5.67 -22.17 -10.89
CA ASP A 17 5.17 -23.03 -11.96
C ASP A 17 5.29 -24.52 -11.57
N ARG A 18 4.33 -25.00 -10.78
CA ARG A 18 4.21 -26.41 -10.43
C ARG A 18 3.69 -27.21 -11.62
N ARG A 19 4.12 -28.48 -11.73
CA ARG A 19 3.51 -29.47 -12.61
C ARG A 19 2.69 -30.44 -11.77
N ALA A 20 1.54 -30.84 -12.29
CA ALA A 20 0.77 -31.91 -11.66
C ALA A 20 1.54 -33.23 -11.74
N ASP A 21 1.92 -33.74 -10.57
CA ASP A 21 2.51 -35.06 -10.39
C ASP A 21 2.04 -35.61 -9.03
N PRO A 22 0.98 -36.44 -9.02
CA PRO A 22 0.45 -37.00 -7.78
C PRO A 22 1.33 -38.12 -7.20
N THR A 23 2.42 -38.50 -7.87
CA THR A 23 3.35 -39.55 -7.41
C THR A 23 4.53 -38.99 -6.63
N VAL A 24 4.85 -37.71 -6.84
CA VAL A 24 5.97 -37.02 -6.19
C VAL A 24 5.45 -36.15 -5.07
N SER A 25 6.12 -36.23 -3.91
CA SER A 25 5.86 -35.34 -2.78
C SER A 25 6.78 -34.13 -2.84
N VAL A 26 6.24 -32.96 -2.55
CA VAL A 26 6.91 -31.67 -2.53
C VAL A 26 6.83 -31.13 -1.10
N PRO A 27 7.97 -30.90 -0.43
CA PRO A 27 7.97 -30.31 0.90
C PRO A 27 7.65 -28.81 0.81
N ILE A 28 6.61 -28.37 1.52
CA ILE A 28 6.21 -26.97 1.65
C ILE A 28 5.98 -26.71 3.14
N ASN A 29 6.67 -25.71 3.70
CA ASN A 29 6.65 -25.43 5.15
C ASN A 29 6.97 -26.66 6.05
N GLY A 30 7.83 -27.56 5.58
CA GLY A 30 8.17 -28.80 6.30
C GLY A 30 7.08 -29.88 6.29
N VAL A 31 6.00 -29.69 5.51
CA VAL A 31 4.92 -30.66 5.31
C VAL A 31 4.98 -31.16 3.87
N ASP A 32 4.78 -32.46 3.66
CA ASP A 32 4.78 -33.06 2.33
C ASP A 32 3.41 -32.94 1.65
N TYR A 33 3.41 -32.43 0.42
CA TYR A 33 2.23 -32.30 -0.43
C TYR A 33 2.41 -32.98 -1.78
N ARG A 34 1.33 -33.49 -2.36
CA ARG A 34 1.27 -33.93 -3.76
C ARG A 34 0.52 -32.92 -4.58
N VAL A 35 0.99 -32.63 -5.79
CA VAL A 35 0.30 -31.74 -6.72
C VAL A 35 -0.66 -32.56 -7.56
N LEU A 36 -1.96 -32.48 -7.25
CA LEU A 36 -2.99 -33.28 -7.93
C LEU A 36 -3.39 -32.69 -9.28
N ALA A 37 -3.43 -31.36 -9.38
CA ALA A 37 -3.76 -30.65 -10.60
C ALA A 37 -3.26 -29.21 -10.56
N THR A 38 -3.10 -28.62 -11.73
CA THR A 38 -2.85 -27.20 -11.92
C THR A 38 -3.81 -26.66 -12.97
N ALA A 39 -4.17 -25.38 -12.86
CA ALA A 39 -4.87 -24.64 -13.90
C ALA A 39 -4.04 -23.41 -14.29
N ASN A 40 -4.01 -23.13 -15.58
CA ASN A 40 -3.37 -21.96 -16.15
C ASN A 40 -4.18 -21.54 -17.38
N ASN A 41 -4.93 -20.45 -17.26
CA ASN A 41 -5.68 -19.86 -18.34
C ASN A 41 -4.97 -18.57 -18.80
N ARG A 42 -4.32 -18.64 -19.96
CA ARG A 42 -3.56 -17.51 -20.51
C ARG A 42 -4.45 -16.38 -21.01
N GLU A 43 -5.74 -16.62 -21.27
CA GLU A 43 -6.65 -15.61 -21.81
C GLU A 43 -7.08 -14.59 -20.76
N ASN A 44 -7.28 -15.03 -19.52
CA ASN A 44 -7.68 -14.17 -18.39
C ASN A 44 -6.63 -14.07 -17.28
N GLY A 45 -5.50 -14.78 -17.42
CA GLY A 45 -4.39 -14.79 -16.47
C GLY A 45 -4.63 -15.65 -15.21
N TYR A 46 -5.72 -16.41 -15.12
CA TYR A 46 -6.01 -17.25 -13.96
C TYR A 46 -5.00 -18.39 -13.82
N GLN A 47 -4.52 -18.59 -12.59
CA GLN A 47 -3.68 -19.73 -12.23
C GLN A 47 -4.05 -20.26 -10.85
N GLY A 48 -3.88 -21.57 -10.67
CA GLY A 48 -4.09 -22.20 -9.36
C GLY A 48 -3.60 -23.64 -9.33
N THR A 49 -3.43 -24.15 -8.12
CA THR A 49 -2.86 -25.47 -7.86
C THR A 49 -3.69 -26.22 -6.82
N ILE A 50 -3.98 -27.49 -7.08
CA ILE A 50 -4.60 -28.41 -6.12
C ILE A 50 -3.47 -29.22 -5.46
N TYR A 51 -3.30 -29.03 -4.16
CA TYR A 51 -2.39 -29.80 -3.33
C TYR A 51 -3.17 -30.84 -2.53
N GLN A 52 -2.55 -31.98 -2.27
CA GLN A 52 -3.03 -32.93 -1.27
C GLN A 52 -1.95 -33.14 -0.23
N ARG A 53 -2.29 -32.87 1.03
CA ARG A 53 -1.40 -33.09 2.15
C ARG A 53 -1.23 -34.59 2.39
N VAL A 54 0.01 -35.08 2.47
CA VAL A 54 0.32 -36.52 2.44
C VAL A 54 -0.11 -37.25 3.72
N ASP A 55 0.02 -36.62 4.89
CA ASP A 55 -0.28 -37.23 6.19
C ASP A 55 -1.79 -37.25 6.53
N SER A 56 -2.53 -36.19 6.19
CA SER A 56 -3.95 -36.04 6.51
C SER A 56 -4.89 -36.36 5.36
N GLY A 57 -4.39 -36.36 4.11
CA GLY A 57 -5.18 -36.52 2.90
C GLY A 57 -5.99 -35.29 2.49
N GLU A 58 -5.97 -34.21 3.28
CA GLU A 58 -6.71 -32.97 3.00
C GLU A 58 -6.29 -32.36 1.66
N ILE A 59 -7.29 -31.89 0.89
CA ILE A 59 -7.08 -31.31 -0.43
C ILE A 59 -7.24 -29.80 -0.33
N ILE A 60 -6.22 -29.06 -0.75
CA ILE A 60 -6.17 -27.60 -0.66
C ILE A 60 -6.00 -27.01 -2.05
N VAL A 61 -6.92 -26.12 -2.43
CA VAL A 61 -6.86 -25.37 -3.68
C VAL A 61 -6.25 -24.01 -3.40
N ALA A 62 -5.04 -23.77 -3.88
CA ALA A 62 -4.41 -22.45 -3.80
C ALA A 62 -4.63 -21.69 -5.11
N HIS A 63 -5.32 -20.56 -5.03
CA HIS A 63 -5.49 -19.64 -6.15
C HIS A 63 -4.36 -18.61 -6.14
N ARG A 64 -3.71 -18.42 -7.29
CA ARG A 64 -2.67 -17.41 -7.46
C ARG A 64 -3.30 -16.03 -7.58
N GLY A 65 -2.66 -15.01 -7.01
CA GLY A 65 -3.01 -13.61 -7.31
C GLY A 65 -2.52 -13.17 -8.68
N THR A 66 -3.01 -12.03 -9.16
CA THR A 66 -2.45 -11.41 -10.36
C THR A 66 -1.08 -10.83 -10.02
N GLU A 67 -0.06 -11.17 -10.82
CA GLU A 67 1.10 -10.30 -11.00
C GLU A 67 0.75 -9.32 -12.12
N PRO A 68 0.50 -8.03 -11.83
CA PRO A 68 0.37 -7.06 -12.89
C PRO A 68 1.67 -7.04 -13.68
N THR A 69 1.59 -6.86 -14.99
CA THR A 69 2.76 -6.74 -15.86
C THR A 69 3.74 -5.66 -15.39
N ASN A 70 3.28 -4.66 -14.62
CA ASN A 70 4.13 -3.61 -14.04
C ASN A 70 4.32 -3.72 -12.51
N GLY A 71 4.01 -4.87 -11.89
CA GLY A 71 4.25 -5.17 -10.47
C GLY A 71 3.12 -4.77 -9.50
N VAL A 72 3.26 -5.16 -8.22
CA VAL A 72 2.23 -4.99 -7.16
C VAL A 72 1.75 -3.53 -6.99
N GLY A 73 2.59 -2.53 -7.29
CA GLY A 73 2.21 -1.11 -7.21
C GLY A 73 1.10 -0.72 -8.20
N GLU A 74 1.07 -1.35 -9.38
CA GLU A 74 -0.03 -1.16 -10.34
C GLU A 74 -1.32 -1.79 -9.85
N PHE A 75 -1.27 -2.95 -9.20
CA PHE A 75 -2.45 -3.56 -8.60
C PHE A 75 -3.04 -2.67 -7.50
N ILE A 76 -2.20 -2.14 -6.60
CA ILE A 76 -2.64 -1.21 -5.54
C ILE A 76 -3.23 0.05 -6.16
N ARG A 77 -2.61 0.59 -7.22
CA ARG A 77 -3.17 1.70 -7.97
C ARG A 77 -4.55 1.36 -8.50
N ASP A 78 -4.75 0.23 -9.15
CA ASP A 78 -6.05 -0.13 -9.75
C ASP A 78 -7.13 -0.38 -8.69
N VAL A 79 -6.74 -0.90 -7.52
CA VAL A 79 -7.60 -1.04 -6.34
C VAL A 79 -8.12 0.30 -5.81
N ILE A 80 -7.29 1.35 -5.82
CA ILE A 80 -7.64 2.66 -5.24
C ILE A 80 -8.16 3.66 -6.28
N ARG A 81 -7.55 3.68 -7.47
CA ARG A 81 -7.70 4.73 -8.49
C ARG A 81 -8.88 4.48 -9.40
N THR A 82 -8.96 3.29 -9.99
CA THR A 82 -9.96 3.03 -11.02
C THR A 82 -11.30 2.74 -10.38
N ASP A 83 -12.40 3.07 -11.09
CA ASP A 83 -13.73 2.65 -10.69
C ASP A 83 -13.63 1.16 -10.32
N GLY A 84 -14.05 0.77 -9.11
CA GLY A 84 -13.84 -0.59 -8.58
C GLY A 84 -14.23 -1.72 -9.54
N GLY A 85 -14.97 -1.39 -10.61
CA GLY A 85 -15.09 -2.11 -11.87
C GLY A 85 -13.82 -2.79 -12.40
N MET A 86 -12.60 -2.25 -12.38
CA MET A 86 -11.44 -3.01 -12.92
C MET A 86 -11.04 -4.22 -12.06
N VAL A 87 -10.99 -4.06 -10.73
CA VAL A 87 -10.77 -5.19 -9.81
C VAL A 87 -11.92 -6.18 -9.90
N VAL A 88 -13.15 -5.67 -9.93
CA VAL A 88 -14.36 -6.48 -10.17
C VAL A 88 -14.28 -7.22 -11.50
N ASN A 89 -13.80 -6.59 -12.58
CA ASN A 89 -13.66 -7.21 -13.90
C ASN A 89 -12.59 -8.31 -13.88
N GLY A 90 -11.43 -8.05 -13.27
CA GLY A 90 -10.38 -9.06 -13.10
C GLY A 90 -10.88 -10.27 -12.31
N VAL A 91 -11.56 -10.04 -11.19
CA VAL A 91 -12.18 -11.11 -10.39
C VAL A 91 -13.26 -11.83 -11.20
N ASN A 92 -14.18 -11.11 -11.85
CA ASN A 92 -15.26 -11.68 -12.66
C ASN A 92 -14.72 -12.59 -13.77
N ASN A 93 -13.62 -12.20 -14.41
CA ASN A 93 -13.03 -12.96 -15.50
C ASN A 93 -12.34 -14.25 -15.02
N GLN A 94 -11.75 -14.25 -13.82
CA GLN A 94 -11.03 -15.40 -13.26
C GLN A 94 -11.88 -16.28 -12.34
N ALA A 95 -12.98 -15.77 -11.78
CA ALA A 95 -13.85 -16.50 -10.86
C ALA A 95 -14.41 -17.81 -11.45
N PRO A 96 -14.85 -17.89 -12.73
CA PRO A 96 -15.30 -19.15 -13.32
C PRO A 96 -14.22 -20.24 -13.28
N ASP A 97 -12.97 -19.91 -13.58
CA ASP A 97 -11.87 -20.89 -13.53
C ASP A 97 -11.50 -21.27 -12.09
N ALA A 98 -11.58 -20.33 -11.14
CA ALA A 98 -11.40 -20.61 -9.72
C ALA A 98 -12.45 -21.59 -9.17
N ILE A 99 -13.71 -21.36 -9.55
CA ILE A 99 -14.83 -22.25 -9.23
C ILE A 99 -14.64 -23.61 -9.88
N ALA A 100 -14.21 -23.67 -11.15
CA ALA A 100 -13.96 -24.91 -11.86
C ALA A 100 -12.81 -25.73 -11.23
N LEU A 101 -11.71 -25.08 -10.83
CA LEU A 101 -10.61 -25.75 -10.15
C LEU A 101 -11.04 -26.28 -8.77
N THR A 102 -11.86 -25.52 -8.04
CA THR A 102 -12.40 -25.96 -6.75
C THR A 102 -13.39 -27.12 -6.90
N GLN A 103 -14.26 -27.08 -7.92
CA GLN A 103 -15.12 -28.21 -8.26
C GLN A 103 -14.29 -29.47 -8.55
N ARG A 104 -13.21 -29.34 -9.33
CA ARG A 104 -12.30 -30.46 -9.61
C ARG A 104 -11.69 -31.03 -8.33
N ALA A 105 -11.36 -30.21 -7.34
CA ALA A 105 -10.86 -30.68 -6.05
C ALA A 105 -11.92 -31.49 -5.28
N ILE A 106 -13.18 -31.03 -5.31
CA ILE A 106 -14.32 -31.74 -4.71
C ILE A 106 -14.55 -33.09 -5.40
N ASP A 107 -14.47 -33.13 -6.73
CA ASP A 107 -14.63 -34.35 -7.51
C ASP A 107 -13.50 -35.35 -7.22
N ILE A 108 -12.25 -34.89 -7.18
CA ILE A 108 -11.10 -35.70 -6.77
C ILE A 108 -11.31 -36.26 -5.35
N ALA A 109 -11.76 -35.43 -4.41
CA ALA A 109 -12.01 -35.87 -3.04
C ALA A 109 -13.10 -36.98 -3.01
N ARG A 110 -14.19 -36.80 -3.77
CA ARG A 110 -15.27 -37.79 -3.89
C ARG A 110 -14.76 -39.11 -4.46
N GLU A 111 -14.05 -39.06 -5.58
CA GLU A 111 -13.46 -40.23 -6.23
C GLU A 111 -12.50 -40.99 -5.29
N GLN A 112 -11.72 -40.27 -4.48
CA GLN A 112 -10.85 -40.88 -3.48
C GLN A 112 -11.64 -41.58 -2.37
N GLY A 113 -12.71 -40.96 -1.87
CA GLY A 113 -13.60 -41.58 -0.88
C GLY A 113 -14.24 -42.86 -1.41
N GLU A 114 -14.80 -42.82 -2.62
CA GLU A 114 -15.41 -43.96 -3.30
C GLU A 114 -14.40 -45.10 -3.54
N ARG A 115 -13.23 -44.78 -4.10
CA ARG A 115 -12.20 -45.79 -4.43
C ARG A 115 -11.61 -46.48 -3.21
N THR A 116 -11.53 -45.78 -2.08
CA THR A 116 -10.89 -46.30 -0.86
C THR A 116 -11.90 -46.84 0.16
N GLY A 117 -13.20 -46.59 -0.03
CA GLY A 117 -14.23 -46.89 0.96
C GLY A 117 -14.09 -46.06 2.25
N ARG A 118 -13.34 -44.95 2.21
CA ARG A 118 -13.09 -44.06 3.34
C ARG A 118 -13.93 -42.78 3.21
N PRO A 119 -14.12 -42.01 4.29
CA PRO A 119 -14.71 -40.68 4.19
C PRO A 119 -13.98 -39.83 3.14
N GLN A 120 -14.74 -39.04 2.39
CA GLN A 120 -14.21 -38.06 1.44
C GLN A 120 -13.21 -37.14 2.16
N PRO A 121 -11.99 -36.94 1.62
CA PRO A 121 -11.06 -35.98 2.19
C PRO A 121 -11.66 -34.57 2.24
N PRO A 122 -11.40 -33.79 3.31
CA PRO A 122 -11.85 -32.41 3.37
C PRO A 122 -11.20 -31.58 2.26
N VAL A 123 -11.96 -30.62 1.75
CA VAL A 123 -11.50 -29.67 0.71
C VAL A 123 -11.46 -28.27 1.32
N ALA A 124 -10.31 -27.63 1.17
CA ALA A 124 -10.08 -26.25 1.58
C ALA A 124 -9.61 -25.39 0.42
N VAL A 125 -9.77 -24.08 0.54
CA VAL A 125 -9.28 -23.07 -0.42
C VAL A 125 -8.36 -22.07 0.27
N THR A 126 -7.38 -21.57 -0.46
CA THR A 126 -6.48 -20.53 0.02
C THR A 126 -6.00 -19.63 -1.11
N GLY A 127 -5.45 -18.48 -0.75
CA GLY A 127 -4.86 -17.57 -1.70
C GLY A 127 -4.45 -16.25 -1.06
N HIS A 128 -3.59 -15.55 -1.78
CA HIS A 128 -3.09 -14.22 -1.45
C HIS A 128 -3.64 -13.18 -2.44
N SER A 129 -3.85 -11.93 -2.00
CA SER A 129 -4.25 -10.83 -2.88
C SER A 129 -5.53 -11.12 -3.68
N LEU A 130 -5.50 -11.05 -5.02
CA LEU A 130 -6.62 -11.48 -5.87
C LEU A 130 -6.96 -12.97 -5.66
N GLY A 131 -5.96 -13.83 -5.52
CA GLY A 131 -6.16 -15.27 -5.29
C GLY A 131 -6.93 -15.54 -4.00
N GLY A 132 -6.71 -14.75 -2.95
CA GLY A 132 -7.50 -14.81 -1.72
C GLY A 132 -8.97 -14.42 -1.95
N THR A 133 -9.22 -13.44 -2.81
CA THR A 133 -10.59 -13.07 -3.21
C THR A 133 -11.28 -14.20 -3.99
N LEU A 134 -10.56 -14.87 -4.89
CA LEU A 134 -11.05 -16.05 -5.61
C LEU A 134 -11.32 -17.23 -4.67
N ALA A 135 -10.53 -17.39 -3.61
CA ALA A 135 -10.75 -18.39 -2.57
C ALA A 135 -12.05 -18.10 -1.80
N GLN A 136 -12.29 -16.84 -1.40
CA GLN A 136 -13.55 -16.46 -0.76
C GLN A 136 -14.77 -16.73 -1.64
N ILE A 137 -14.68 -16.42 -2.94
CA ILE A 137 -15.76 -16.71 -3.91
C ILE A 137 -16.02 -18.21 -3.99
N SER A 138 -14.96 -19.02 -4.11
CA SER A 138 -15.06 -20.47 -4.21
C SER A 138 -15.61 -21.10 -2.93
N ALA A 139 -15.15 -20.68 -1.76
CA ALA A 139 -15.68 -21.13 -0.47
C ALA A 139 -17.17 -20.80 -0.31
N HIS A 140 -17.58 -19.58 -0.65
CA HIS A 140 -18.99 -19.19 -0.62
C HIS A 140 -19.83 -20.03 -1.60
N ARG A 141 -19.31 -20.26 -2.81
CA ARG A 141 -19.99 -21.07 -3.83
C ARG A 141 -20.23 -22.50 -3.37
N PHE A 142 -19.24 -23.11 -2.70
CA PHE A 142 -19.26 -24.51 -2.28
C PHE A 142 -19.46 -24.70 -0.76
N GLN A 143 -20.17 -23.76 -0.14
CA GLN A 143 -20.43 -23.79 1.31
C GLN A 143 -21.29 -24.99 1.74
N ALA A 144 -22.14 -25.51 0.83
CA ALA A 144 -23.00 -26.67 1.08
C ALA A 144 -22.20 -27.99 1.10
N GLU A 145 -21.11 -28.03 0.33
CA GLU A 145 -20.12 -29.11 0.28
C GLU A 145 -19.11 -29.02 1.44
N GLY A 146 -19.23 -27.97 2.25
CA GLY A 146 -18.43 -27.80 3.45
C GLY A 146 -17.06 -27.17 3.23
N VAL A 147 -16.81 -26.58 2.05
CA VAL A 147 -15.52 -25.94 1.73
C VAL A 147 -15.24 -24.79 2.71
N HIS A 148 -14.06 -24.83 3.31
CA HIS A 148 -13.51 -23.80 4.20
C HIS A 148 -12.18 -23.28 3.67
N GLY A 149 -11.59 -22.27 4.31
CA GLY A 149 -10.31 -21.75 3.85
C GLY A 149 -9.72 -20.63 4.67
N GLU A 150 -8.49 -20.29 4.31
CA GLU A 150 -7.76 -19.17 4.89
C GLU A 150 -7.13 -18.32 3.79
N THR A 151 -7.19 -17.00 3.92
CA THR A 151 -6.64 -16.08 2.92
C THR A 151 -5.71 -15.06 3.54
N PHE A 152 -4.84 -14.47 2.71
CA PHE A 152 -3.78 -13.58 3.16
C PHE A 152 -3.83 -12.29 2.35
N ASN A 153 -4.06 -11.15 3.01
CA ASN A 153 -4.23 -9.85 2.38
C ASN A 153 -5.16 -9.89 1.15
N ALA A 154 -6.24 -10.67 1.21
CA ALA A 154 -7.22 -10.75 0.14
C ALA A 154 -7.87 -9.38 -0.08
N TYR A 155 -8.13 -8.98 -1.33
CA TYR A 155 -8.88 -7.75 -1.61
C TYR A 155 -10.23 -7.74 -0.88
N GLY A 156 -11.00 -8.83 -1.00
CA GLY A 156 -12.26 -9.04 -0.27
C GLY A 156 -13.46 -9.15 -1.21
N ALA A 157 -14.12 -10.32 -1.20
CA ALA A 157 -15.16 -10.68 -2.15
C ALA A 157 -16.54 -10.03 -1.87
N ALA A 158 -16.80 -9.63 -0.62
CA ALA A 158 -18.12 -9.13 -0.24
C ALA A 158 -18.43 -7.74 -0.83
N GLY A 159 -17.41 -6.96 -1.21
CA GLY A 159 -17.58 -5.68 -1.89
C GLY A 159 -17.64 -5.75 -3.42
N LEU A 160 -17.82 -6.93 -4.02
CA LEU A 160 -17.84 -7.16 -5.48
C LEU A 160 -19.25 -7.24 -6.10
N ASN A 161 -20.32 -6.99 -5.32
CA ASN A 161 -21.71 -7.10 -5.77
C ASN A 161 -22.10 -8.50 -6.30
N MET A 162 -21.45 -9.56 -5.82
CA MET A 162 -21.72 -10.96 -6.19
C MET A 162 -22.72 -11.66 -5.26
N GLY A 163 -23.38 -10.92 -4.35
CA GLY A 163 -24.26 -11.49 -3.33
C GLY A 163 -23.54 -12.26 -2.22
N ILE A 164 -22.22 -12.10 -2.10
CA ILE A 164 -21.40 -12.71 -1.05
C ILE A 164 -21.51 -11.85 0.22
N PRO A 165 -21.94 -12.41 1.36
CA PRO A 165 -22.11 -11.63 2.58
C PRO A 165 -20.75 -11.22 3.18
N ALA A 166 -20.70 -10.07 3.85
CA ALA A 166 -19.54 -9.68 4.65
C ALA A 166 -19.63 -10.28 6.06
N GLY A 167 -18.48 -10.42 6.72
CA GLY A 167 -18.41 -10.78 8.13
C GLY A 167 -18.31 -12.28 8.40
N ASP A 168 -18.34 -12.62 9.69
CA ASP A 168 -18.01 -13.97 10.17
C ASP A 168 -19.01 -15.03 9.70
N ASN A 169 -18.48 -16.20 9.33
CA ASN A 169 -19.25 -17.31 8.77
C ASN A 169 -18.71 -18.69 9.18
N ASN A 170 -17.73 -18.78 10.09
CA ASN A 170 -17.04 -20.02 10.50
C ASN A 170 -16.39 -20.85 9.36
N ARG A 171 -16.39 -20.36 8.11
CA ARG A 171 -15.82 -21.06 6.93
C ARG A 171 -14.50 -20.44 6.49
N MET A 172 -14.34 -19.14 6.67
CA MET A 172 -13.21 -18.39 6.16
C MET A 172 -12.53 -17.60 7.26
N ILE A 173 -11.20 -17.69 7.33
CA ILE A 173 -10.36 -16.81 8.13
C ILE A 173 -9.51 -15.97 7.18
N ASN A 174 -9.54 -14.65 7.34
CA ASN A 174 -8.85 -13.70 6.50
C ASN A 174 -7.75 -13.03 7.32
N HIS A 175 -6.50 -13.39 7.05
CA HIS A 175 -5.32 -12.83 7.69
C HIS A 175 -4.91 -11.56 6.95
N VAL A 176 -4.92 -10.42 7.64
CA VAL A 176 -4.62 -9.13 7.03
C VAL A 176 -3.58 -8.36 7.84
N ARG A 177 -2.68 -7.66 7.16
CA ARG A 177 -1.77 -6.71 7.82
C ARG A 177 -2.44 -5.35 7.96
N ALA A 178 -2.20 -4.67 9.07
CA ALA A 178 -2.88 -3.43 9.45
C ALA A 178 -2.78 -2.34 8.39
N SER A 179 -1.60 -2.16 7.81
CA SER A 179 -1.25 -1.16 6.79
C SER A 179 -1.42 -1.66 5.34
N ASP A 180 -1.90 -2.90 5.15
CA ASP A 180 -2.12 -3.47 3.82
C ASP A 180 -3.28 -2.76 3.11
N THR A 181 -2.99 -2.16 1.97
CA THR A 181 -3.95 -1.33 1.24
C THR A 181 -5.01 -2.16 0.53
N VAL A 182 -4.62 -3.35 0.04
CA VAL A 182 -5.50 -4.19 -0.77
C VAL A 182 -6.65 -4.72 0.05
N SER A 183 -6.36 -5.34 1.19
CA SER A 183 -7.38 -5.88 2.08
C SER A 183 -8.21 -4.82 2.81
N SER A 184 -7.72 -3.58 2.85
CA SER A 184 -8.47 -2.44 3.38
C SER A 184 -9.55 -1.95 2.42
N ALA A 185 -9.42 -2.25 1.12
CA ALA A 185 -10.27 -1.67 0.09
C ALA A 185 -11.63 -2.37 -0.07
N SER A 186 -11.81 -3.59 0.45
CA SER A 186 -13.08 -4.31 0.34
C SER A 186 -13.41 -5.14 1.58
N PRO A 187 -14.70 -5.24 1.95
CA PRO A 187 -15.13 -6.16 2.99
C PRO A 187 -14.85 -7.62 2.63
N GLN A 188 -14.52 -8.40 3.66
CA GLN A 188 -14.12 -9.80 3.55
C GLN A 188 -15.31 -10.74 3.82
N TYR A 189 -15.33 -11.90 3.16
CA TYR A 189 -16.21 -13.02 3.51
C TYR A 189 -15.50 -13.88 4.58
N GLY A 190 -16.00 -13.89 5.81
CA GLY A 190 -15.46 -14.63 6.95
C GLY A 190 -14.84 -13.77 8.06
N GLN A 191 -14.30 -14.44 9.08
CA GLN A 191 -13.59 -13.81 10.19
C GLN A 191 -12.35 -13.09 9.67
N THR A 192 -12.12 -11.84 10.06
CA THR A 192 -10.89 -11.10 9.74
C THR A 192 -9.98 -11.05 10.96
N ARG A 193 -8.73 -11.50 10.82
CA ARG A 193 -7.67 -11.40 11.83
C ARG A 193 -6.64 -10.39 11.37
N VAL A 194 -6.53 -9.30 12.13
CA VAL A 194 -5.64 -8.18 11.81
C VAL A 194 -4.33 -8.34 12.59
N TYR A 195 -3.21 -8.16 11.89
CA TYR A 195 -1.86 -8.18 12.45
C TYR A 195 -1.19 -6.83 12.25
N ALA A 196 -0.58 -6.28 13.29
CA ALA A 196 0.17 -5.04 13.22
C ALA A 196 1.61 -5.28 13.69
N THR A 197 2.58 -4.90 12.88
CA THR A 197 3.97 -4.73 13.32
C THR A 197 4.16 -3.37 14.00
N GLN A 198 5.29 -3.16 14.70
CA GLN A 198 5.59 -1.84 15.27
C GLN A 198 5.72 -0.77 14.18
N GLU A 199 6.34 -1.15 13.07
CA GLU A 199 6.50 -0.36 11.86
C GLU A 199 5.17 0.11 11.23
N ASP A 200 4.13 -0.73 11.28
CA ASP A 200 2.80 -0.34 10.80
C ASP A 200 2.21 0.74 11.71
N VAL A 201 2.36 0.59 13.03
CA VAL A 201 1.88 1.56 14.01
C VAL A 201 2.61 2.89 13.88
N ASP A 202 3.93 2.87 13.68
CA ASP A 202 4.73 4.08 13.54
C ASP A 202 4.37 4.81 12.22
N ALA A 203 4.25 4.09 11.11
CA ALA A 203 3.81 4.69 9.83
C ALA A 203 2.42 5.32 9.93
N LEU A 204 1.48 4.66 10.62
CA LEU A 204 0.15 5.21 10.87
C LEU A 204 0.23 6.46 11.76
N ARG A 205 1.04 6.44 12.82
CA ARG A 205 1.23 7.57 13.74
C ARG A 205 1.83 8.77 13.02
N ASP A 206 2.88 8.56 12.24
CA ASP A 206 3.58 9.59 11.47
C ASP A 206 2.69 10.20 10.39
N ALA A 207 1.76 9.39 9.87
CA ALA A 207 0.70 9.83 8.98
C ALA A 207 -0.50 10.47 9.71
N GLY A 208 -0.40 10.77 11.01
CA GLY A 208 -1.43 11.49 11.76
C GLY A 208 -2.59 10.65 12.29
N TYR A 209 -2.56 9.31 12.16
CA TYR A 209 -3.61 8.45 12.69
C TYR A 209 -3.55 8.35 14.21
N ALA A 210 -4.39 9.13 14.90
CA ALA A 210 -4.49 9.08 16.35
C ALA A 210 -5.20 7.79 16.83
N ASN A 211 -4.58 7.09 17.78
CA ASN A 211 -5.14 5.89 18.42
C ASN A 211 -6.20 6.23 19.48
N ASN A 212 -7.33 6.79 19.03
CA ASN A 212 -8.48 7.08 19.86
C ASN A 212 -9.77 6.89 19.05
N ARG A 213 -10.86 6.55 19.74
CA ARG A 213 -12.19 6.42 19.14
C ARG A 213 -12.91 7.75 18.97
N ARG A 214 -12.18 8.88 18.90
CA ARG A 214 -12.81 10.15 18.51
C ARG A 214 -13.26 10.01 17.07
N GLN A 215 -14.54 9.70 16.90
CA GLN A 215 -15.23 9.71 15.62
C GLN A 215 -15.51 11.18 15.28
N SER A 216 -14.90 11.71 14.23
CA SER A 216 -15.51 12.90 13.61
C SER A 216 -16.79 12.45 12.91
N PHE A 217 -17.86 13.23 13.02
CA PHE A 217 -19.13 12.99 12.33
C PHE A 217 -19.03 13.08 10.78
N TRP A 218 -17.83 13.33 10.25
CA TRP A 218 -17.47 13.38 8.84
C TRP A 218 -16.31 12.40 8.60
N PRO A 219 -16.14 11.82 7.40
CA PRO A 219 -14.88 11.15 7.04
C PRO A 219 -13.69 12.03 7.46
N ASP A 220 -12.76 11.48 8.24
CA ASP A 220 -11.84 12.28 9.05
C ASP A 220 -10.91 13.18 8.22
N PHE A 221 -10.68 12.87 6.94
CA PHE A 221 -9.97 13.74 5.98
C PHE A 221 -10.73 15.04 5.62
N ILE A 222 -11.93 15.28 6.16
CA ILE A 222 -12.77 16.47 5.94
C ILE A 222 -12.79 17.38 7.17
N GLY A 223 -12.53 16.83 8.35
CA GLY A 223 -12.65 17.54 9.64
C GLY A 223 -11.42 18.34 10.07
N GLY A 224 -10.38 18.42 9.23
CA GLY A 224 -9.09 19.01 9.62
C GLY A 224 -8.19 18.05 10.40
N ASP A 225 -8.46 16.75 10.35
CA ASP A 225 -7.54 15.72 10.84
C ASP A 225 -6.40 15.56 9.82
N LEU A 226 -5.14 15.69 10.27
CA LEU A 226 -3.92 15.74 9.45
C LEU A 226 -3.53 14.37 8.85
N ARG A 227 -4.52 13.48 8.65
CA ARG A 227 -4.28 12.09 8.29
C ARG A 227 -3.85 11.96 6.84
N ASN A 228 -2.76 11.24 6.62
CA ASN A 228 -2.14 11.06 5.31
C ASN A 228 -2.12 9.58 4.90
N PRO A 229 -3.26 9.02 4.42
CA PRO A 229 -3.31 7.63 3.96
C PRO A 229 -2.33 7.37 2.81
N VAL A 230 -2.08 8.37 1.95
CA VAL A 230 -1.11 8.30 0.84
C VAL A 230 0.31 8.01 1.36
N GLY A 231 0.71 8.69 2.43
CA GLY A 231 2.02 8.49 3.08
C GLY A 231 2.19 7.09 3.67
N VAL A 232 1.15 6.52 4.28
CA VAL A 232 1.18 5.15 4.82
C VAL A 232 1.42 4.13 3.71
N VAL A 233 0.77 4.30 2.56
CA VAL A 233 0.89 3.33 1.46
C VAL A 233 2.18 3.51 0.68
N ALA A 234 2.64 4.74 0.49
CA ALA A 234 3.96 5.00 -0.10
C ALA A 234 5.09 4.38 0.73
N SER A 235 4.99 4.44 2.06
CA SER A 235 6.02 3.90 2.97
C SER A 235 5.86 2.41 3.24
N ARG A 236 4.64 1.90 3.37
CA ARG A 236 4.36 0.54 3.86
C ARG A 236 3.45 -0.30 2.98
N GLY A 237 2.65 0.27 2.09
CA GLY A 237 1.59 -0.46 1.38
C GLY A 237 2.08 -1.68 0.61
N LEU A 238 3.19 -1.56 -0.13
CA LEU A 238 3.79 -2.69 -0.85
C LEU A 238 4.34 -3.78 0.07
N ALA A 239 5.13 -3.39 1.09
CA ALA A 239 5.70 -4.32 2.05
C ALA A 239 4.63 -4.98 2.94
N ALA A 240 3.55 -4.26 3.22
CA ALA A 240 2.43 -4.75 4.00
C ALA A 240 1.59 -5.77 3.22
N HIS A 241 1.56 -5.65 1.90
CA HIS A 241 0.84 -6.55 1.02
C HIS A 241 1.55 -7.90 0.82
N ASP A 242 2.84 -8.02 1.14
CA ASP A 242 3.63 -9.24 0.91
C ASP A 242 3.08 -10.47 1.68
N ILE A 243 3.16 -11.64 1.05
CA ILE A 243 2.77 -12.94 1.60
C ILE A 243 3.86 -13.55 2.49
N ALA A 244 5.13 -13.25 2.23
CA ALA A 244 6.26 -13.91 2.90
C ALA A 244 6.21 -13.80 4.44
N PRO A 245 5.81 -12.66 5.05
CA PRO A 245 5.68 -12.57 6.51
C PRO A 245 4.61 -13.49 7.13
N PHE A 246 3.59 -13.88 6.35
CA PHE A 246 2.57 -14.83 6.81
C PHE A 246 3.08 -16.27 6.73
N ALA A 247 3.71 -16.65 5.61
CA ALA A 247 4.27 -17.98 5.44
C ALA A 247 5.44 -18.24 6.40
N GLY A 248 6.19 -17.18 6.75
CA GLY A 248 7.43 -17.29 7.50
C GLY A 248 8.58 -17.80 6.63
N GLY A 249 9.78 -17.79 7.19
CA GLY A 249 10.97 -18.27 6.50
C GLY A 249 12.26 -17.79 7.16
N PRO A 250 13.43 -18.33 6.74
CA PRO A 250 14.71 -17.90 7.28
C PRO A 250 14.92 -16.39 7.07
N GLY A 251 15.06 -15.65 8.16
CA GLY A 251 15.28 -14.19 8.12
C GLY A 251 14.01 -13.33 8.00
N THR A 252 12.82 -13.93 7.87
CA THR A 252 11.54 -13.20 7.82
C THR A 252 10.84 -13.27 9.18
N PRO A 253 10.63 -12.13 9.88
CA PRO A 253 9.88 -12.12 11.12
C PRO A 253 8.44 -12.62 10.92
N PRO A 254 7.95 -13.56 11.75
CA PRO A 254 6.60 -14.08 11.60
C PRO A 254 5.57 -13.01 11.90
N LEU A 255 4.63 -12.80 10.97
CA LEU A 255 3.55 -11.84 11.12
C LEU A 255 2.39 -12.40 11.97
N MET A 256 2.04 -13.67 11.79
CA MET A 256 0.93 -14.33 12.49
C MET A 256 1.30 -14.76 13.91
N THR A 257 1.59 -13.78 14.76
CA THR A 257 1.94 -14.00 16.18
C THR A 257 0.92 -13.34 17.08
N ARG A 258 0.77 -13.89 18.29
CA ARG A 258 -0.11 -13.30 19.31
C ARG A 258 0.27 -11.86 19.64
N ALA A 259 1.56 -11.54 19.68
CA ALA A 259 2.05 -10.19 19.92
C ALA A 259 1.61 -9.19 18.83
N ASN A 260 1.58 -9.62 17.56
CA ASN A 260 1.12 -8.76 16.46
C ASN A 260 -0.41 -8.62 16.43
N GLU A 261 -1.15 -9.65 16.85
CA GLU A 261 -2.61 -9.55 17.06
C GLU A 261 -2.94 -8.63 18.24
N ASP A 262 -2.26 -8.77 19.38
CA ASP A 262 -2.44 -7.91 20.55
C ASP A 262 -2.09 -6.45 20.23
N ARG A 263 -1.04 -6.22 19.43
CA ARG A 263 -0.71 -4.88 18.93
C ARG A 263 -1.82 -4.34 18.02
N ALA A 264 -2.35 -5.15 17.11
CA ALA A 264 -3.47 -4.74 16.28
C ALA A 264 -4.69 -4.37 17.12
N GLN A 265 -5.00 -5.13 18.18
CA GLN A 265 -6.09 -4.82 19.11
C GLN A 265 -5.83 -3.54 19.91
N GLN A 266 -4.60 -3.33 20.37
CA GLN A 266 -4.19 -2.12 21.10
C GLN A 266 -4.35 -0.85 20.25
N PHE A 267 -4.04 -0.96 18.96
CA PHE A 267 -4.07 0.14 18.00
C PHE A 267 -5.28 0.10 17.06
N ASP A 268 -6.30 -0.71 17.40
CA ASP A 268 -7.50 -0.92 16.61
C ASP A 268 -8.16 0.39 16.14
N PRO A 269 -8.37 1.42 17.00
CA PRO A 269 -8.93 2.69 16.54
C PRO A 269 -8.15 3.36 15.41
N MET A 270 -6.81 3.33 15.42
CA MET A 270 -6.00 3.98 14.38
C MET A 270 -5.99 3.16 13.09
N ILE A 271 -5.99 1.83 13.22
CA ILE A 271 -6.01 0.89 12.11
C ILE A 271 -7.37 0.96 11.41
N ASP A 272 -8.47 0.92 12.17
CA ASP A 272 -9.83 1.04 11.66
C ASP A 272 -10.02 2.32 10.85
N LYS A 273 -9.52 3.46 11.37
CA LYS A 273 -9.50 4.74 10.65
C LYS A 273 -8.77 4.66 9.31
N PHE A 274 -7.56 4.12 9.28
CA PHE A 274 -6.80 3.98 8.03
C PHE A 274 -7.52 3.08 7.03
N ARG A 275 -7.97 1.91 7.48
CA ARG A 275 -8.66 0.95 6.62
C ARG A 275 -9.99 1.54 6.09
N GLY A 276 -10.69 2.30 6.93
CA GLY A 276 -11.87 3.08 6.55
C GLY A 276 -11.58 4.16 5.51
N ASP A 277 -10.49 4.90 5.64
CA ASP A 277 -10.06 5.90 4.65
C ASP A 277 -9.76 5.26 3.28
N ILE A 278 -9.08 4.10 3.27
CA ILE A 278 -8.85 3.34 2.03
C ILE A 278 -10.18 2.85 1.41
N GLY A 279 -11.08 2.31 2.23
CA GLY A 279 -12.41 1.90 1.77
C GLY A 279 -13.24 3.06 1.19
N ALA A 280 -13.21 4.23 1.83
CA ALA A 280 -13.90 5.43 1.37
C ALA A 280 -13.31 5.98 0.06
N ALA A 281 -11.97 5.97 -0.06
CA ALA A 281 -11.28 6.34 -1.29
C ALA A 281 -11.68 5.43 -2.46
N ARG A 282 -11.73 4.10 -2.24
CA ARG A 282 -12.19 3.13 -3.25
C ARG A 282 -13.65 3.33 -3.64
N ALA A 283 -14.52 3.54 -2.65
CA ALA A 283 -15.96 3.64 -2.87
C ALA A 283 -16.37 4.91 -3.63
N GLY A 284 -15.50 5.93 -3.67
CA GLY A 284 -15.76 7.17 -4.40
C GLY A 284 -17.08 7.82 -3.98
N ILE A 285 -17.40 7.78 -2.68
CA ILE A 285 -18.72 8.08 -2.09
C ILE A 285 -19.41 9.25 -2.83
N THR A 286 -20.38 8.91 -3.67
CA THR A 286 -21.26 9.85 -4.37
C THR A 286 -22.54 10.02 -3.55
N GLY A 287 -22.92 11.27 -3.24
CA GLY A 287 -24.09 11.60 -2.40
C GLY A 287 -23.77 12.25 -1.06
N ALA A 288 -22.49 12.44 -0.74
CA ALA A 288 -22.06 13.25 0.39
C ALA A 288 -21.98 14.75 0.03
N SER A 289 -21.86 15.63 1.03
CA SER A 289 -21.73 17.09 0.81
C SER A 289 -20.53 17.43 -0.11
N GLN A 290 -20.55 18.59 -0.77
CA GLN A 290 -19.47 19.02 -1.67
C GLN A 290 -18.08 18.98 -1.00
N ASN A 291 -18.00 19.38 0.28
CA ASN A 291 -16.77 19.32 1.07
C ASN A 291 -16.23 17.88 1.25
N VAL A 292 -17.11 16.89 1.36
CA VAL A 292 -16.75 15.46 1.41
C VAL A 292 -16.20 15.00 0.08
N GLN A 293 -16.90 15.34 -1.00
CA GLN A 293 -16.51 14.96 -2.34
C GLN A 293 -15.15 15.58 -2.72
N ASP A 294 -14.89 16.81 -2.31
CA ASP A 294 -13.60 17.48 -2.53
C ASP A 294 -12.47 16.89 -1.69
N GLY A 295 -12.75 16.47 -0.45
CA GLY A 295 -11.78 15.73 0.37
C GLY A 295 -11.38 14.38 -0.25
N ILE A 296 -12.36 13.61 -0.72
CA ILE A 296 -12.13 12.33 -1.42
C ILE A 296 -11.35 12.57 -2.71
N ARG A 297 -11.66 13.65 -3.45
CA ARG A 297 -10.96 14.01 -4.67
C ARG A 297 -9.49 14.33 -4.41
N ARG A 298 -9.18 15.14 -3.39
CA ARG A 298 -7.80 15.44 -2.99
C ARG A 298 -6.99 14.19 -2.65
N VAL A 299 -7.59 13.27 -1.90
CA VAL A 299 -6.97 11.99 -1.57
C VAL A 299 -6.72 11.18 -2.85
N ARG A 300 -7.73 11.06 -3.74
CA ARG A 300 -7.61 10.37 -5.05
C ARG A 300 -6.55 11.00 -5.96
N GLU A 301 -6.42 12.31 -5.95
CA GLU A 301 -5.37 13.04 -6.69
C GLU A 301 -3.97 12.74 -6.13
N GLY A 302 -3.80 12.71 -4.80
CA GLY A 302 -2.55 12.29 -4.17
C GLY A 302 -2.16 10.85 -4.52
N TRP A 303 -3.14 9.95 -4.59
CA TRP A 303 -2.94 8.57 -5.06
C TRP A 303 -2.52 8.51 -6.53
N ASN A 304 -3.17 9.30 -7.38
CA ASN A 304 -2.82 9.37 -8.81
C ASN A 304 -1.37 9.82 -8.99
N ASP A 305 -0.92 10.81 -8.21
CA ASP A 305 0.44 11.33 -8.23
C ASP A 305 1.47 10.25 -7.81
N LEU A 306 1.20 9.55 -6.70
CA LEU A 306 2.04 8.46 -6.19
C LEU A 306 2.29 7.35 -7.22
N PHE A 307 1.25 6.98 -7.99
CA PHE A 307 1.31 5.82 -8.89
C PHE A 307 1.41 6.16 -10.39
N SER A 308 1.57 7.45 -10.76
CA SER A 308 1.81 7.89 -12.14
C SER A 308 3.28 8.13 -12.48
N HIS A 309 4.15 8.25 -11.48
CA HIS A 309 5.59 8.41 -11.66
C HIS A 309 6.31 7.04 -11.69
N ASN A 310 6.19 6.30 -12.80
CA ASN A 310 7.11 5.19 -13.12
C ASN A 310 8.29 5.73 -13.95
N GLY A 311 9.32 6.18 -13.24
CA GLY A 311 10.65 6.45 -13.79
C GLY A 311 11.66 6.28 -12.67
N HIS A 312 12.38 5.15 -12.68
CA HIS A 312 13.58 4.83 -11.88
C HIS A 312 13.82 5.68 -10.62
N VAL A 313 13.44 5.17 -9.45
CA VAL A 313 13.97 5.68 -8.18
C VAL A 313 15.35 5.07 -7.96
N GLN A 314 16.35 5.61 -8.66
CA GLN A 314 17.74 5.56 -8.21
C GLN A 314 18.11 6.95 -7.70
N GLY A 315 18.34 7.07 -6.40
CA GLY A 315 19.19 8.12 -5.83
C GLY A 315 18.59 9.51 -5.64
N ALA A 316 17.28 9.67 -5.45
CA ALA A 316 16.76 10.92 -4.86
C ALA A 316 16.75 10.79 -3.33
N PRO A 317 17.36 11.71 -2.56
CA PRO A 317 17.21 11.72 -1.12
C PRO A 317 15.72 11.85 -0.81
N LEU A 318 15.16 10.85 -0.13
CA LEU A 318 13.79 10.89 0.33
C LEU A 318 13.67 12.05 1.33
N VAL A 319 12.75 13.00 1.04
CA VAL A 319 12.47 14.16 1.92
C VAL A 319 11.99 13.69 3.31
N SER A 320 11.56 12.43 3.44
CA SER A 320 11.13 11.80 4.71
C SER A 320 12.24 11.66 5.76
N ASP A 321 13.50 11.69 5.35
CA ASP A 321 14.64 11.49 6.25
C ASP A 321 15.33 12.82 6.62
N SER A 322 14.80 13.96 6.14
CA SER A 322 15.38 15.28 6.39
C SER A 322 14.87 15.85 7.72
N PRO A 323 15.75 16.14 8.70
CA PRO A 323 15.35 16.81 9.95
C PRO A 323 14.74 18.20 9.69
N LEU A 324 14.96 18.76 8.50
CA LEU A 324 14.36 20.02 8.06
C LEU A 324 12.84 19.93 7.90
N LEU A 325 12.27 18.78 7.51
CA LEU A 325 10.83 18.68 7.22
C LEU A 325 10.00 18.94 8.48
N GLY A 326 10.38 18.32 9.60
CA GLY A 326 9.75 18.58 10.90
C GLY A 326 9.94 20.03 11.36
N GLN A 327 11.09 20.63 11.07
CA GLN A 327 11.38 22.03 11.40
C GLN A 327 10.55 23.01 10.55
N THR A 328 10.32 22.71 9.27
CA THR A 328 9.47 23.52 8.38
C THR A 328 8.03 23.56 8.90
N TYR A 329 7.46 22.40 9.27
CA TYR A 329 6.11 22.36 9.86
C TYR A 329 6.04 23.13 11.18
N ALA A 330 7.02 22.91 12.07
CA ALA A 330 7.07 23.63 13.34
C ALA A 330 7.23 25.16 13.15
N ALA A 331 7.93 25.61 12.11
CA ALA A 331 8.09 27.02 11.78
C ALA A 331 6.81 27.62 11.15
N ILE A 332 6.06 26.84 10.38
CA ILE A 332 4.74 27.23 9.84
C ILE A 332 3.72 27.42 10.96
N ASP A 333 3.68 26.49 11.91
CA ASP A 333 2.76 26.55 13.06
C ASP A 333 3.03 27.80 13.92
N ARG A 334 4.31 28.20 14.07
CA ARG A 334 4.69 29.44 14.76
C ARG A 334 4.37 30.71 13.96
N GLY A 335 4.25 30.63 12.64
CA GLY A 335 4.03 31.78 11.75
C GLY A 335 2.56 32.25 11.66
N GLY A 336 1.63 31.52 12.27
CA GLY A 336 0.25 31.97 12.46
C GLY A 336 -0.59 32.08 11.16
N PRO A 337 -1.68 32.86 11.15
CA PRO A 337 -2.70 32.86 10.09
C PRO A 337 -2.19 33.18 8.68
N ALA A 338 -1.06 33.88 8.56
CA ALA A 338 -0.46 34.25 7.28
C ALA A 338 0.09 33.04 6.48
N LEU A 339 0.37 31.93 7.18
CA LEU A 339 0.83 30.66 6.61
C LEU A 339 -0.23 29.56 6.70
N ALA A 340 -1.42 29.90 7.19
CA ALA A 340 -2.53 28.95 7.25
C ALA A 340 -2.99 28.58 5.83
N GLY A 341 -3.14 27.29 5.56
CA GLY A 341 -3.62 26.78 4.28
C GLY A 341 -2.53 26.54 3.23
N LEU A 342 -1.25 26.47 3.61
CA LEU A 342 -0.20 25.98 2.73
C LEU A 342 -0.36 24.46 2.49
N ASP A 343 -0.36 24.05 1.23
CA ASP A 343 -0.37 22.64 0.82
C ASP A 343 0.98 21.97 1.19
N HIS A 344 0.94 20.71 1.58
CA HIS A 344 2.10 19.84 1.79
C HIS A 344 3.09 19.86 0.61
N ARG A 345 2.63 20.10 -0.62
CA ARG A 345 3.50 20.33 -1.79
C ARG A 345 4.40 21.55 -1.63
N ALA A 346 3.82 22.65 -1.16
CA ALA A 346 4.55 23.88 -0.88
C ALA A 346 5.56 23.68 0.25
N VAL A 347 5.18 22.92 1.29
CA VAL A 347 6.04 22.60 2.43
C VAL A 347 7.20 21.67 2.02
N ALA A 348 6.93 20.63 1.24
CA ALA A 348 7.94 19.69 0.75
C ALA A 348 8.90 20.37 -0.24
N SER A 349 8.37 21.18 -1.16
CA SER A 349 9.17 21.98 -2.11
C SER A 349 10.09 22.96 -1.38
N LEU A 350 9.56 23.66 -0.39
CA LEU A 350 10.34 24.59 0.43
C LEU A 350 11.43 23.87 1.23
N THR A 351 11.12 22.72 1.81
CA THR A 351 12.06 21.89 2.59
C THR A 351 13.18 21.34 1.71
N ALA A 352 12.84 20.82 0.52
CA ALA A 352 13.82 20.31 -0.43
C ALA A 352 14.72 21.44 -0.95
N THR A 353 14.15 22.59 -1.27
CA THR A 353 14.89 23.78 -1.73
C THR A 353 15.82 24.31 -0.65
N ALA A 354 15.37 24.34 0.60
CA ALA A 354 16.20 24.74 1.74
C ALA A 354 17.43 23.84 1.90
N GLY A 355 17.24 22.52 1.90
CA GLY A 355 18.36 21.58 1.97
C GLY A 355 19.32 21.70 0.78
N ALA A 356 18.79 21.85 -0.44
CA ALA A 356 19.59 22.01 -1.65
C ALA A 356 20.40 23.33 -1.67
N GLN A 357 19.90 24.37 -0.99
CA GLN A 357 20.57 25.67 -0.85
C GLN A 357 21.45 25.75 0.41
N GLY A 358 21.71 24.61 1.07
CA GLY A 358 22.66 24.51 2.18
C GLY A 358 22.11 24.96 3.52
N LEU A 359 20.79 25.05 3.69
CA LEU A 359 20.20 25.22 5.02
C LEU A 359 20.29 23.89 5.77
N HIS A 360 20.81 23.95 6.98
CA HIS A 360 20.92 22.82 7.89
C HIS A 360 19.85 22.88 9.00
N GLU A 361 19.20 24.03 9.17
CA GLU A 361 18.07 24.22 10.08
C GLU A 361 17.03 25.20 9.49
N ILE A 362 15.76 25.08 9.89
CA ILE A 362 14.67 26.01 9.53
C ILE A 362 14.05 26.58 10.81
N HIS A 363 14.40 27.83 11.11
CA HIS A 363 13.91 28.54 12.29
C HIS A 363 12.57 29.23 12.02
N HIS A 364 12.42 29.80 10.83
CA HIS A 364 11.23 30.53 10.42
C HIS A 364 10.80 30.20 9.00
N VAL A 365 9.49 30.25 8.77
CA VAL A 365 8.90 30.25 7.43
C VAL A 365 8.14 31.56 7.27
N ALA A 366 8.27 32.20 6.11
CA ALA A 366 7.56 33.44 5.81
C ALA A 366 6.95 33.38 4.42
N ARG A 367 5.85 34.09 4.22
CA ARG A 367 5.18 34.23 2.92
C ARG A 367 5.25 35.69 2.47
N GLY A 368 5.82 35.92 1.30
CA GLY A 368 5.83 37.22 0.64
C GLY A 368 4.47 37.55 0.02
N ASN A 369 4.22 38.84 -0.21
CA ASN A 369 2.97 39.35 -0.79
C ASN A 369 2.71 38.87 -2.22
N ASN A 370 3.74 38.37 -2.89
CA ASN A 370 3.70 37.80 -4.25
C ASN A 370 3.47 36.28 -4.26
N GLY A 371 3.20 35.66 -3.10
CA GLY A 371 3.00 34.22 -3.01
C GLY A 371 4.29 33.41 -2.87
N THR A 372 5.49 34.02 -2.85
CA THR A 372 6.75 33.31 -2.59
C THR A 372 6.84 32.89 -1.12
N LEU A 373 7.21 31.63 -0.87
CA LEU A 373 7.57 31.13 0.46
C LEU A 373 9.06 31.22 0.69
N PHE A 374 9.45 31.51 1.93
CA PHE A 374 10.83 31.61 2.38
C PHE A 374 11.06 30.70 3.58
N ALA A 375 12.07 29.84 3.52
CA ALA A 375 12.65 29.16 4.66
C ALA A 375 13.86 29.98 5.13
N VAL A 376 13.94 30.24 6.43
CA VAL A 376 14.97 31.10 7.01
C VAL A 376 15.69 30.39 8.14
N GLN A 377 17.02 30.34 8.03
CA GLN A 377 17.93 29.89 9.07
C GLN A 377 18.61 31.11 9.71
N GLY A 378 18.14 31.52 10.88
CA GLY A 378 18.74 32.62 11.67
C GLY A 378 17.89 32.97 12.89
N GLN A 379 18.33 33.96 13.68
CA GLN A 379 17.65 34.37 14.92
C GLN A 379 16.29 35.06 14.67
N SER A 380 16.10 35.63 13.47
CA SER A 380 14.88 36.34 13.08
C SER A 380 14.79 36.46 11.55
N PRO A 381 13.58 36.54 10.95
CA PRO A 381 13.40 36.83 9.52
C PRO A 381 14.04 38.15 9.03
N ASN A 382 14.40 39.06 9.94
CA ASN A 382 15.03 40.35 9.64
C ASN A 382 16.55 40.36 9.88
N ASP A 383 17.14 39.23 10.26
CA ASP A 383 18.57 39.09 10.49
C ASP A 383 19.34 39.19 9.15
N PRO A 384 20.31 40.12 9.01
CA PRO A 384 21.12 40.27 7.80
C PRO A 384 22.11 39.11 7.58
N ALA A 385 22.37 38.28 8.60
CA ALA A 385 23.20 37.08 8.50
C ALA A 385 22.40 35.80 8.25
N ALA A 386 21.06 35.88 8.14
CA ALA A 386 20.22 34.71 7.95
C ALA A 386 20.35 34.13 6.53
N LEU A 387 20.53 32.81 6.45
CA LEU A 387 20.45 32.06 5.19
C LEU A 387 18.97 31.88 4.82
N ARG A 388 18.65 32.02 3.53
CA ARG A 388 17.28 31.99 3.03
C ARG A 388 17.18 31.12 1.79
N ALA A 389 16.12 30.33 1.73
CA ALA A 389 15.71 29.62 0.54
C ALA A 389 14.27 29.99 0.18
N SER A 390 13.95 30.09 -1.10
CA SER A 390 12.64 30.55 -1.55
C SER A 390 12.02 29.71 -2.65
N VAL A 391 10.70 29.55 -2.60
CA VAL A 391 9.90 28.84 -3.60
C VAL A 391 8.73 29.72 -4.03
N ASP A 392 8.55 29.90 -5.33
CA ASP A 392 7.39 30.61 -5.89
C ASP A 392 6.21 29.64 -6.11
N LEU A 393 5.07 29.95 -5.48
CA LEU A 393 3.85 29.15 -5.53
C LEU A 393 3.08 29.28 -6.85
N GLU A 394 3.27 30.36 -7.61
CA GLU A 394 2.53 30.61 -8.87
C GLU A 394 3.10 29.82 -10.06
N THR A 395 4.40 29.52 -10.04
CA THR A 395 5.08 28.77 -11.13
C THR A 395 4.84 27.25 -11.11
N GLN A 396 4.09 26.71 -10.14
CA GLN A 396 3.97 25.26 -9.91
C GLN A 396 2.60 24.64 -10.28
N ARG A 397 2.13 24.88 -11.51
CA ARG A 397 1.09 24.03 -12.13
C ARG A 397 1.66 22.82 -12.89
N GLN A 398 2.86 22.34 -12.54
CA GLN A 398 3.51 21.20 -13.18
C GLN A 398 3.99 20.14 -12.15
N PRO A 399 4.18 18.87 -12.56
CA PRO A 399 4.45 17.74 -11.66
C PRO A 399 5.70 17.91 -10.77
N LEU A 400 5.68 17.35 -9.56
CA LEU A 400 6.75 17.45 -8.55
C LEU A 400 8.12 16.95 -9.05
N ALA A 401 8.17 15.90 -9.86
CA ALA A 401 9.43 15.43 -10.45
C ALA A 401 10.05 16.47 -11.41
N VAL A 402 9.22 17.18 -12.16
CA VAL A 402 9.64 18.26 -13.06
C VAL A 402 10.04 19.49 -12.26
N SER A 403 9.34 19.80 -11.17
CA SER A 403 9.69 20.94 -10.33
C SER A 403 10.98 20.71 -9.53
N SER A 404 11.22 19.50 -9.00
CA SER A 404 12.48 19.13 -8.35
C SER A 404 13.65 19.12 -9.35
N GLN A 405 13.44 18.60 -10.56
CA GLN A 405 14.46 18.63 -11.61
C GLN A 405 14.73 20.05 -12.13
N GLN A 406 13.69 20.88 -12.33
CA GLN A 406 13.83 22.27 -12.76
C GLN A 406 14.43 23.15 -11.67
N SER A 407 14.12 22.93 -10.39
CA SER A 407 14.72 23.67 -9.28
C SER A 407 16.17 23.27 -9.05
N VAL A 408 16.53 21.99 -9.23
CA VAL A 408 17.93 21.54 -9.28
C VAL A 408 18.66 22.15 -10.49
N GLN A 409 18.05 22.16 -11.68
CA GLN A 409 18.64 22.78 -12.87
C GLN A 409 18.78 24.31 -12.74
N GLN A 410 17.81 25.00 -12.11
CA GLN A 410 17.89 26.43 -11.84
C GLN A 410 18.92 26.75 -10.75
N ALA A 411 19.06 25.90 -9.73
CA ALA A 411 20.11 26.02 -8.72
C ALA A 411 21.52 25.80 -9.33
N GLU A 412 21.66 24.82 -10.22
CA GLU A 412 22.89 24.58 -10.98
C GLU A 412 23.21 25.74 -11.93
N GLN A 413 22.22 26.33 -12.60
CA GLN A 413 22.40 27.53 -13.43
C GLN A 413 22.75 28.77 -12.61
N ALA A 414 22.13 28.97 -11.45
CA ALA A 414 22.45 30.07 -10.55
C ALA A 414 23.86 29.95 -9.97
N GLN A 415 24.29 28.73 -9.63
CA GLN A 415 25.66 28.44 -9.20
C GLN A 415 26.68 28.65 -10.32
N ARG A 416 26.37 28.24 -11.57
CA ARG A 416 27.22 28.52 -12.74
C ARG A 416 27.30 30.00 -13.08
N ASN A 417 26.20 30.75 -12.96
CA ASN A 417 26.19 32.19 -13.20
C ASN A 417 26.94 32.96 -12.11
N ASN A 418 26.83 32.55 -10.84
CA ASN A 418 27.63 33.11 -9.75
C ASN A 418 29.11 32.73 -9.88
N GLY A 419 29.43 31.51 -10.32
CA GLY A 419 30.80 31.08 -10.63
C GLY A 419 31.40 31.86 -11.79
N ALA A 420 30.64 32.07 -12.88
CA ALA A 420 31.08 32.87 -14.02
C ALA A 420 31.24 34.37 -13.68
N GLN A 421 30.42 34.91 -12.77
CA GLN A 421 30.60 36.27 -12.25
C GLN A 421 31.82 36.38 -11.32
N GLN A 422 32.09 35.36 -10.50
CA GLN A 422 33.29 35.32 -9.66
C GLN A 422 34.56 35.14 -10.49
N GLU A 423 34.55 34.31 -11.53
CA GLU A 423 35.65 34.17 -12.49
C GLU A 423 35.86 35.44 -13.33
N ALA A 424 34.80 36.15 -13.72
CA ALA A 424 34.90 37.45 -14.40
C ALA A 424 35.48 38.54 -13.48
N VAL A 425 35.11 38.55 -12.19
CA VAL A 425 35.67 39.47 -11.19
C VAL A 425 37.12 39.10 -10.85
N GLU A 426 37.47 37.82 -10.85
CA GLU A 426 38.84 37.35 -10.59
C GLU A 426 39.76 37.55 -11.81
N GLN A 427 39.26 37.40 -13.03
CA GLN A 427 39.98 37.78 -14.26
C GLN A 427 40.21 39.30 -14.35
N THR A 428 39.24 40.10 -13.91
CA THR A 428 39.40 41.57 -13.81
C THR A 428 40.42 41.97 -12.73
N ARG A 429 40.60 41.15 -11.68
CA ARG A 429 41.64 41.35 -10.65
C ARG A 429 43.02 40.82 -11.05
N ARG A 430 43.10 39.85 -11.96
CA ARG A 430 44.38 39.24 -12.41
C ARG A 430 45.08 39.98 -13.56
N ASN A 431 44.42 40.91 -14.25
CA ASN A 431 45.04 41.76 -15.28
C ASN A 431 44.98 43.26 -14.92
N PRO A 432 45.93 43.79 -14.13
CA PRO A 432 46.09 45.22 -13.96
C PRO A 432 47.15 45.75 -14.94
N SER A 433 46.79 45.96 -16.21
CA SER A 433 47.55 46.71 -17.24
C SER A 433 46.65 46.78 -18.48
N MET A 434 46.33 47.91 -19.10
CA MET A 434 46.98 49.21 -19.20
C MET A 434 45.93 50.22 -19.75
N VAL A 435 45.97 51.45 -19.19
CA VAL A 435 45.36 52.72 -19.64
C VAL A 435 43.87 52.91 -19.43
#